data_AF-A0A9W9YL46-F1
#
_entry.id   AF-A0A9W9YL46-F1
#
_cell.length_a   1.000
_cell.length_b   1.000
_cell.length_c   1.000
_cell.angle_alpha   90.00
_cell.angle_beta   90.00
_cell.angle_gamma   90.00
#
_symmetry.space_group_name_H-M   'P 1'
#
loop_
_entity.id
_entity.type
_entity.pdbx_description
1 polymer ?
#
loop_
_entity_poly.entity_id
_entity_poly.type
_entity_poly.pdbx_seq_one_letter_code
_entity_poly.pdbx_strand_id
1 'polypeptide(L)'
;MAKYDGSAKPMAVFPVIVVTAIWVIVGGVIPCCIRGPNRRLIQTMLVLTAVCCWLFWVCAYFCQLNPLIGPEIQAGALKAAVRQWGGREV
;
A
#
# COMPACT_ATOMS: atom_id res chain seq x y z
N MET A 1 -29.49 4.26 -1.42
CA MET A 1 -28.67 3.20 -2.04
C MET A 1 -27.57 3.88 -2.84
N ALA A 2 -26.34 3.85 -2.34
CA ALA A 2 -25.20 4.40 -3.08
C ALA A 2 -25.09 3.65 -4.42
N LYS A 3 -24.95 4.38 -5.54
CA LYS A 3 -24.66 3.80 -6.85
C LYS A 3 -23.33 3.05 -6.74
N TYR A 4 -23.38 1.74 -6.52
CA TYR A 4 -22.25 0.85 -6.74
C TYR A 4 -22.25 0.52 -8.23
N ASP A 5 -21.61 1.37 -9.02
CA ASP A 5 -21.24 1.02 -10.39
C ASP A 5 -20.30 -0.20 -10.32
N GLY A 6 -20.49 -1.18 -11.20
CA GLY A 6 -19.89 -2.53 -11.19
C GLY A 6 -18.38 -2.57 -11.46
N SER A 7 -17.63 -1.62 -10.90
CA SER A 7 -16.21 -1.39 -11.11
C SER A 7 -15.40 -1.90 -9.92
N ALA A 8 -15.48 -3.20 -9.61
CA ALA A 8 -14.68 -3.82 -8.54
C ALA A 8 -13.16 -3.77 -8.82
N LYS A 9 -12.76 -3.73 -10.10
CA LYS A 9 -11.35 -3.66 -10.53
C LYS A 9 -10.64 -2.35 -10.16
N PRO A 10 -11.22 -1.14 -10.36
CA PRO A 10 -10.53 0.10 -10.01
C PRO A 10 -10.23 0.31 -8.51
N MET A 11 -10.95 -0.33 -7.57
CA MET A 11 -10.69 -0.13 -6.13
C MET A 11 -9.35 -0.73 -5.67
N ALA A 12 -8.95 -1.88 -6.21
CA ALA A 12 -7.64 -2.47 -5.92
C ALA A 12 -6.50 -1.75 -6.66
N VAL A 13 -6.79 -1.13 -7.80
CA VAL A 13 -5.80 -0.42 -8.61
C VAL A 13 -5.47 0.96 -8.01
N PHE A 14 -6.42 1.60 -7.34
CA PHE A 14 -6.24 2.91 -6.71
C PHE A 14 -5.00 3.00 -5.79
N PRO A 15 -4.82 2.14 -4.77
CA PRO A 15 -3.63 2.20 -3.92
C PRO A 15 -2.33 1.95 -4.69
N VAL A 16 -2.34 1.08 -5.70
CA VAL A 16 -1.17 0.80 -6.54
C VAL A 16 -0.73 2.06 -7.29
N ILE A 17 -1.68 2.80 -7.88
CA ILE A 17 -1.40 4.07 -8.57
C ILE A 17 -0.80 5.09 -7.61
N VAL A 18 -1.42 5.29 -6.45
CA VAL A 18 -1.00 6.30 -5.47
C VAL A 18 0.40 6.00 -4.94
N VAL A 19 0.66 4.78 -4.49
CA VAL A 19 1.97 4.42 -3.91
C VAL A 19 3.06 4.42 -4.96
N THR A 20 2.76 3.99 -6.20
CA THR A 20 3.71 4.05 -7.30
C THR A 20 4.06 5.50 -7.66
N ALA A 21 3.06 6.40 -7.72
CA ALA A 21 3.31 7.83 -7.97
C ALA A 21 4.23 8.45 -6.91
N ILE A 22 3.99 8.15 -5.62
CA ILE A 22 4.83 8.64 -4.52
C ILE A 22 6.29 8.21 -4.70
N TRP A 23 6.53 6.92 -4.94
CA TRP A 23 7.90 6.41 -5.05
C TRP A 23 8.59 6.79 -6.36
N VAL A 24 7.85 6.97 -7.46
CA VAL A 24 8.39 7.54 -8.71
C VAL A 24 8.81 9.00 -8.50
N ILE A 25 8.06 9.79 -7.73
CA ILE A 25 8.48 11.15 -7.39
C ILE A 25 9.77 11.11 -6.56
N VAL A 26 9.83 10.27 -5.53
CA VAL A 26 10.99 10.16 -4.63
C VAL A 26 12.25 9.63 -5.33
N GLY A 27 12.12 8.61 -6.18
CA GLY A 27 13.24 7.98 -6.89
C GLY A 27 13.58 8.59 -8.25
N GLY A 28 12.65 9.33 -8.86
CA GLY A 28 12.81 9.90 -10.20
C GLY A 28 12.92 11.42 -10.20
N VAL A 29 11.96 12.11 -9.61
CA VAL A 29 11.88 13.59 -9.67
C VAL A 29 12.84 14.26 -8.70
N ILE A 30 12.83 13.86 -7.43
CA ILE A 30 13.66 14.48 -6.39
C ILE A 30 15.17 14.37 -6.71
N PRO A 31 15.71 13.21 -7.15
CA PRO A 31 17.13 13.07 -7.46
C PRO A 31 17.60 14.02 -8.56
N CYS A 32 16.75 14.36 -9.53
CA CYS A 32 17.07 15.32 -10.59
C CYS A 32 17.32 16.75 -10.06
N CYS A 33 16.70 17.11 -8.93
CA CYS A 33 16.80 18.45 -8.33
C CYS A 33 17.97 18.62 -7.36
N ILE A 34 18.68 17.55 -6.98
CA ILE A 34 19.81 17.61 -6.02
C ILE A 34 21.03 18.30 -6.64
N ARG A 35 21.62 19.25 -5.90
CA ARG A 35 22.89 19.94 -6.22
C ARG A 35 23.84 19.89 -5.02
N GLY A 36 25.16 19.86 -5.25
CA GLY A 36 26.18 19.94 -4.21
C GLY A 36 27.29 18.89 -4.31
N PRO A 37 28.26 18.90 -3.37
CA PRO A 37 29.45 18.04 -3.41
C PRO A 37 29.14 16.53 -3.38
N ASN A 38 28.09 16.15 -2.65
CA ASN A 38 27.71 14.74 -2.45
C ASN A 38 26.52 14.31 -3.33
N ARG A 39 26.30 14.98 -4.47
CA ARG A 39 25.12 14.78 -5.33
C ARG A 39 24.90 13.33 -5.72
N ARG A 40 25.93 12.65 -6.23
CA ARG A 40 25.81 11.26 -6.71
C ARG A 40 25.43 10.29 -5.59
N LEU A 41 26.04 10.44 -4.42
CA LEU A 41 25.75 9.61 -3.25
C LEU A 41 24.28 9.75 -2.85
N ILE A 42 23.80 10.98 -2.69
CA ILE A 42 22.41 11.26 -2.30
C ILE A 42 21.43 10.73 -3.36
N GLN A 43 21.72 10.92 -4.65
CA GLN A 43 20.91 10.38 -5.74
C GLN A 43 20.82 8.85 -5.67
N THR A 44 21.95 8.16 -5.49
CA THR A 44 21.95 6.70 -5.39
C THR A 44 21.20 6.20 -4.16
N MET A 45 21.32 6.89 -3.02
CA MET A 45 20.57 6.55 -1.80
C MET A 45 19.06 6.69 -2.03
N LEU A 46 18.60 7.81 -2.62
CA LEU A 46 17.18 8.05 -2.89
C LEU A 46 16.60 7.03 -3.89
N VAL A 47 17.31 6.73 -4.98
CA VAL A 47 16.86 5.76 -5.98
C VAL A 47 16.77 4.36 -5.36
N LEU A 48 17.80 3.92 -4.63
CA LEU A 48 17.81 2.60 -4.01
C LEU A 48 16.70 2.48 -2.96
N THR A 49 16.55 3.47 -2.08
CA THR A 49 15.46 3.49 -1.11
C THR A 49 14.10 3.43 -1.80
N ALA A 50 13.88 4.22 -2.86
CA ALA A 50 12.61 4.22 -3.57
C ALA A 50 12.25 2.86 -4.18
N VAL A 51 13.23 2.20 -4.81
CA VAL A 51 13.05 0.86 -5.39
C VAL A 51 12.75 -0.17 -4.29
N CYS A 52 13.55 -0.21 -3.22
CA CYS A 52 13.38 -1.18 -2.14
C CYS A 52 12.03 -1.01 -1.42
N CYS A 53 11.65 0.22 -1.09
CA CYS A 53 10.41 0.48 -0.37
C CYS A 53 9.17 0.23 -1.25
N TRP A 54 9.24 0.58 -2.54
CA TRP A 54 8.17 0.26 -3.49
C TRP A 54 8.02 -1.26 -3.68
N LEU A 55 9.12 -1.99 -3.87
CA LEU A 55 9.11 -3.45 -4.00
C LEU A 55 8.57 -4.14 -2.75
N PHE A 56 9.02 -3.73 -1.57
CA PHE A 56 8.53 -4.26 -0.30
C PHE A 56 7.01 -4.08 -0.19
N TRP A 57 6.52 -2.87 -0.47
CA TRP A 57 5.11 -2.55 -0.36
C TRP A 57 4.26 -3.31 -1.39
N VAL A 58 4.67 -3.33 -2.67
CA VAL A 58 3.86 -3.95 -3.73
C VAL A 58 3.75 -5.47 -3.54
N CYS A 59 4.83 -6.11 -3.09
CA CYS A 59 4.80 -7.54 -2.77
C CYS A 59 3.85 -7.82 -1.60
N ALA A 60 3.92 -7.06 -0.51
CA ALA A 60 3.01 -7.23 0.62
C ALA A 60 1.54 -7.01 0.23
N TYR A 61 1.28 -6.02 -0.63
CA TYR A 61 -0.06 -5.74 -1.14
C TYR A 61 -0.59 -6.87 -2.03
N PHE A 62 0.22 -7.37 -2.98
CA PHE A 62 -0.22 -8.40 -3.94
C PHE A 62 -0.49 -9.75 -3.28
N CYS A 63 0.25 -10.10 -2.23
CA CYS A 63 -0.01 -11.31 -1.45
C CYS A 63 -1.42 -11.33 -0.82
N GLN A 64 -2.06 -10.17 -0.66
CA GLN A 64 -3.37 -10.03 0.00
C GLN A 64 -4.54 -9.85 -0.98
N LEU A 65 -4.29 -9.73 -2.30
CA LEU A 65 -5.37 -9.47 -3.27
C LEU A 65 -6.27 -10.67 -3.54
N ASN A 66 -5.74 -11.89 -3.39
CA ASN A 66 -6.51 -13.13 -3.49
C ASN A 66 -6.06 -14.10 -2.38
N PRO A 67 -6.45 -13.83 -1.12
CA PRO A 67 -5.97 -14.59 0.02
C PRO A 67 -6.60 -15.99 0.01
N LEU A 68 -5.78 -17.02 0.21
CA LEU A 68 -6.21 -18.42 0.31
C LEU A 68 -6.59 -18.80 1.74
N ILE A 69 -6.08 -18.05 2.72
CA ILE A 69 -6.19 -18.34 4.15
C ILE A 69 -6.77 -17.11 4.84
N GLY A 70 -7.83 -17.33 5.61
CA GLY A 70 -8.43 -16.31 6.47
C GLY A 70 -7.78 -16.27 7.86
N PRO A 71 -8.06 -15.23 8.65
CA PRO A 71 -7.57 -15.14 10.03
C PRO A 71 -8.28 -16.16 10.93
N GLU A 72 -7.53 -16.94 11.71
CA GLU A 72 -8.07 -17.75 12.81
C GLU A 72 -8.06 -16.94 14.11
N ILE A 73 -9.25 -16.76 14.70
CA ILE A 73 -9.43 -15.93 15.89
C ILE A 73 -10.33 -16.63 16.92
N GLN A 74 -10.02 -16.44 18.20
CA GLN A 74 -10.81 -16.96 19.30
C GLN A 74 -12.21 -16.31 19.33
N ALA A 75 -13.23 -17.08 19.71
CA ALA A 75 -14.62 -16.64 19.72
C ALA A 75 -14.86 -15.31 20.48
N GLY A 76 -14.14 -15.08 21.59
CA GLY A 76 -14.23 -13.81 22.34
C GLY A 76 -13.71 -12.61 21.54
N ALA A 77 -12.59 -12.77 20.84
CA ALA A 77 -12.01 -11.72 19.99
C ALA A 77 -12.90 -11.45 18.76
N LEU A 78 -13.45 -12.51 18.16
CA LEU A 78 -14.43 -12.38 17.08
C LEU A 78 -15.67 -11.61 17.55
N LYS A 79 -16.20 -11.93 18.74
CA LYS A 79 -17.34 -11.23 19.33
C LYS A 79 -17.07 -9.74 19.52
N ALA A 80 -15.89 -9.40 20.05
CA ALA A 80 -15.46 -8.00 20.21
C ALA A 80 -15.34 -7.28 18.86
N ALA A 81 -14.72 -7.92 17.86
CA ALA A 81 -14.56 -7.35 16.53
C ALA A 81 -15.91 -7.10 15.84
N VAL A 82 -16.85 -8.05 15.92
CA VAL A 82 -18.21 -7.90 15.36
C VAL A 82 -18.98 -6.78 16.06
N ARG A 83 -18.83 -6.64 17.38
CA ARG A 83 -19.46 -5.55 18.13
C ARG A 83 -18.91 -4.17 17.73
N GLN A 84 -17.60 -4.05 17.53
CA GLN A 84 -16.95 -2.78 17.21
C GLN A 84 -17.08 -2.38 15.73
N TRP A 85 -16.92 -3.34 14.82
CA TRP A 85 -16.76 -3.09 13.38
C TRP A 85 -17.84 -3.76 12.53
N GLY A 86 -18.55 -4.76 13.07
CA GLY A 86 -19.55 -5.55 12.34
C GLY A 86 -20.99 -5.01 12.43
N GLY A 87 -21.25 -4.03 13.30
CA GLY A 87 -22.57 -3.41 13.44
C GLY A 87 -23.69 -4.37 13.87
N ARG A 88 -23.33 -5.54 14.41
CA ARG A 88 -24.28 -6.54 14.94
C ARG A 88 -24.12 -6.62 16.45
N GLU A 89 -25.24 -6.50 17.14
CA GLU A 89 -25.32 -6.81 18.57
C GLU A 89 -25.25 -8.35 18.71
N VAL A 90 -24.10 -8.85 19.16
CA VAL A 90 -23.81 -10.28 19.39
C VAL A 90 -23.39 -10.50 20.84
#